data_AF-A0A949H542-F1
#
_entry.id   AF-A0A949H542-F1
#
_cell.length_a   1.000
_cell.length_b   1.000
_cell.length_c   1.000
_cell.angle_alpha   90.00
_cell.angle_beta   90.00
_cell.angle_gamma   90.00
#
_symmetry.space_group_name_H-M   'P 1'
#
loop_
_entity.id
_entity.type
_entity.pdbx_description
1 polymer ?
#
loop_
_entity_poly.entity_id
_entity_poly.type
_entity_poly.pdbx_seq_one_letter_code
_entity_poly.pdbx_strand_id
1 'polypeptide(L)'
;MAGSLTLDLADLDAVGLLSEAIVSARAHVLLAEQETAIGIDAPDGWHRLVINAKSGGSSVLVVRFTDLSVSRTRNVATALHRRGWQPDEDHGGATLRQPPGTTATDVAFEVLAALGVAGAPQDARRLRATDATGAEVDLRV
;
A
#
# COMPACT_ATOMS: atom_id res chain seq x y z
N MET A 1 15.39 11.89 10.11
CA MET A 1 16.24 11.27 9.06
C MET A 1 15.26 10.48 8.24
N ALA A 2 15.15 10.70 6.92
CA ALA A 2 14.24 9.92 6.08
C ALA A 2 14.45 8.42 6.35
N GLY A 3 13.46 7.79 6.96
CA GLY A 3 13.60 6.49 7.61
C GLY A 3 12.75 5.44 6.92
N SER A 4 13.40 4.39 6.41
CA SER A 4 12.68 3.20 6.00
C SER A 4 12.18 2.46 7.25
N LEU A 5 10.86 2.26 7.36
CA LEU A 5 10.26 1.48 8.44
C LEU A 5 10.29 -0.01 8.07
N THR A 6 10.45 -0.89 9.06
CA THR A 6 10.32 -2.34 8.87
C THR A 6 9.02 -2.83 9.49
N LEU A 7 8.23 -3.57 8.73
CA LEU A 7 6.99 -4.22 9.14
C LEU A 7 7.24 -5.72 9.24
N ASP A 8 7.39 -6.22 10.45
CA ASP A 8 7.45 -7.66 10.70
C ASP A 8 6.03 -8.23 10.79
N LEU A 9 5.68 -9.11 9.85
CA LEU A 9 4.35 -9.70 9.77
C LEU A 9 4.10 -10.78 10.84
N ALA A 10 5.14 -11.23 11.54
CA ALA A 10 5.02 -12.09 12.71
C ALA A 10 4.78 -11.31 14.01
N ASP A 11 4.97 -9.99 13.99
CA ASP A 11 4.75 -9.13 15.16
C ASP A 11 3.25 -8.81 15.32
N LEU A 12 2.80 -8.83 16.58
CA LEU A 12 1.45 -8.42 16.97
C LEU A 12 1.19 -6.94 16.67
N ASP A 13 2.24 -6.12 16.61
CA ASP A 13 2.12 -4.67 16.39
C ASP A 13 2.16 -4.25 14.91
N ALA A 14 2.21 -5.19 13.96
CA ALA A 14 2.22 -4.90 12.53
C ALA A 14 1.06 -3.98 12.08
N VAL A 15 -0.13 -4.16 12.69
CA VAL A 15 -1.31 -3.32 12.44
C VAL A 15 -1.09 -1.89 12.96
N GLY A 16 -0.50 -1.74 14.14
CA GLY A 16 -0.24 -0.44 14.78
C GLY A 16 0.73 0.39 13.94
N LEU A 17 1.90 -0.18 13.67
CA LEU A 17 2.96 0.45 12.85
C LEU A 17 2.44 0.90 11.48
N LEU A 18 1.69 0.05 10.79
CA LEU A 18 1.15 0.40 9.48
C LEU A 18 0.05 1.47 9.58
N SER A 19 -0.79 1.43 10.61
CA SER A 19 -1.83 2.44 10.85
C SER A 19 -1.19 3.82 11.08
N GLU A 20 -0.16 3.88 11.91
CA GLU A 20 0.60 5.11 12.18
C GLU A 20 1.29 5.64 10.93
N ALA A 21 1.89 4.77 10.12
CA ALA A 21 2.47 5.15 8.83
C ALA A 21 1.43 5.79 7.89
N ILE A 22 0.21 5.20 7.81
CA ILE A 22 -0.89 5.74 6.98
C ILE A 22 -1.38 7.08 7.51
N VAL A 23 -1.54 7.23 8.84
CA VAL A 23 -1.94 8.50 9.47
C VAL A 23 -0.88 9.57 9.20
N SER A 24 0.40 9.24 9.39
CA SER A 24 1.51 10.16 9.15
C SER A 24 1.56 10.59 7.69
N ALA A 25 1.35 9.69 6.73
CA ALA A 25 1.32 10.05 5.31
C ALA A 25 0.13 10.96 5.00
N ARG A 26 -1.08 10.67 5.50
CA ARG A 26 -2.24 11.55 5.31
C ARG A 26 -2.02 12.93 5.92
N ALA A 27 -1.43 13.00 7.12
CA ALA A 27 -1.09 14.25 7.78
C ALA A 27 -0.06 15.04 6.97
N HIS A 28 0.97 14.37 6.43
CA HIS A 28 1.96 15.01 5.56
C HIS A 28 1.30 15.63 4.33
N VAL A 29 0.42 14.90 3.64
CA VAL A 29 -0.30 15.43 2.46
C VAL A 29 -1.14 16.65 2.80
N LEU A 30 -1.80 16.66 3.95
CA LEU A 30 -2.61 17.80 4.40
C LEU A 30 -1.78 19.03 4.77
N LEU A 31 -0.58 18.83 5.32
CA LEU A 31 0.29 19.92 5.76
C LEU A 31 1.18 20.48 4.64
N ALA A 32 1.71 19.60 3.79
CA ALA A 32 2.62 19.95 2.70
C ALA A 32 1.91 20.19 1.36
N GLU A 33 0.61 19.88 1.27
CA GLU A 33 -0.19 19.93 0.03
C GLU A 33 0.40 19.09 -1.11
N GLN A 34 1.15 18.04 -0.76
CA GLN A 34 1.81 17.15 -1.71
C GLN A 34 1.37 15.72 -1.47
N GLU A 35 0.97 15.02 -2.53
CA GLU A 35 0.64 13.60 -2.44
C GLU A 35 1.85 12.79 -1.93
N THR A 36 1.56 11.72 -1.19
CA THR A 36 2.59 10.85 -0.61
C THR A 36 2.24 9.40 -0.93
N ALA A 37 3.23 8.65 -1.38
CA ALA A 37 3.12 7.22 -1.63
C ALA A 37 3.93 6.46 -0.59
N ILE A 38 3.34 5.43 0.03
CA ILE A 38 4.05 4.44 0.83
C ILE A 38 4.22 3.20 -0.04
N GLY A 39 5.45 2.94 -0.48
CA GLY A 39 5.82 1.69 -1.13
C GLY A 39 6.15 0.62 -0.09
N ILE A 40 5.63 -0.59 -0.29
CA ILE A 40 5.95 -1.76 0.53
C ILE A 40 6.69 -2.77 -0.36
N ASP A 41 7.90 -3.13 0.05
CA ASP A 41 8.75 -4.05 -0.69
C ASP A 41 8.13 -5.46 -0.75
N ALA A 42 8.40 -6.18 -1.83
CA ALA A 42 7.93 -7.53 -2.09
C ALA A 42 9.13 -8.39 -2.55
N PRO A 43 9.16 -9.72 -2.29
CA PRO A 43 10.21 -10.59 -2.81
C PRO A 43 10.15 -10.69 -4.34
N ASP A 44 11.24 -11.16 -4.94
CA ASP A 44 11.33 -11.35 -6.38
C ASP A 44 10.22 -12.25 -6.92
N GLY A 45 9.58 -11.80 -8.00
CA GLY A 45 8.45 -12.50 -8.63
C GLY A 45 7.08 -12.21 -8.00
N TRP A 46 7.01 -11.45 -6.90
CA TRP A 46 5.76 -11.12 -6.22
C TRP A 46 5.26 -9.69 -6.49
N HIS A 47 3.96 -9.49 -6.32
CA HIS A 47 3.29 -8.24 -6.62
C HIS A 47 3.66 -7.15 -5.60
N ARG A 48 3.95 -5.93 -6.07
CA ARG A 48 4.31 -4.82 -5.19
C ARG A 48 3.05 -4.12 -4.68
N LEU A 49 3.09 -3.64 -3.43
CA LEU A 49 2.01 -2.86 -2.83
C LEU A 49 2.43 -1.40 -2.66
N VAL A 50 1.51 -0.49 -2.98
CA VAL A 50 1.68 0.95 -2.80
C VAL A 50 0.41 1.54 -2.20
N ILE A 51 0.55 2.44 -1.23
CA ILE A 51 -0.55 3.20 -0.64
C ILE A 51 -0.33 4.66 -1.00
N ASN A 52 -1.22 5.25 -1.80
CA ASN A 52 -1.18 6.66 -2.12
C ASN A 52 -2.11 7.43 -1.18
N ALA A 53 -1.55 8.28 -0.34
CA ALA A 53 -2.30 9.30 0.39
C ALA A 53 -2.55 10.50 -0.55
N LYS A 54 -3.81 10.92 -0.64
CA LYS A 54 -4.27 11.92 -1.61
C LYS A 54 -4.74 13.19 -0.91
N SER A 55 -4.73 14.30 -1.64
CA SER A 55 -5.30 15.55 -1.17
C SER A 55 -6.78 15.34 -0.79
N GLY A 56 -7.18 15.86 0.37
CA GLY A 56 -8.51 15.62 0.95
C GLY A 56 -8.62 14.40 1.88
N GLY A 57 -7.51 13.73 2.21
CA GLY A 57 -7.47 12.70 3.26
C GLY A 57 -7.96 11.31 2.85
N SER A 58 -8.19 11.10 1.54
CA SER A 58 -8.44 9.77 0.99
C SER A 58 -7.15 8.99 0.80
N SER A 59 -7.27 7.67 0.62
CA SER A 59 -6.14 6.82 0.26
C SER A 59 -6.50 5.87 -0.86
N VAL A 60 -5.52 5.52 -1.69
CA VAL A 60 -5.68 4.54 -2.77
C VAL A 60 -4.64 3.46 -2.57
N LEU A 61 -5.09 2.25 -2.27
CA LEU A 61 -4.22 1.07 -2.26
C LEU A 61 -4.05 0.63 -3.70
N VAL A 62 -2.83 0.21 -4.05
CA VAL A 62 -2.48 -0.24 -5.39
C VAL A 62 -1.65 -1.51 -5.26
N VAL A 63 -2.11 -2.57 -5.90
CA VAL A 63 -1.31 -3.79 -6.14
C VAL A 63 -0.80 -3.72 -7.56
N ARG A 64 0.52 -3.70 -7.74
CA ARG A 64 1.20 -3.77 -9.05
C ARG A 64 1.58 -5.21 -9.33
N PHE A 65 1.02 -5.78 -10.37
CA PHE A 65 1.32 -7.14 -10.77
C PHE A 65 2.75 -7.21 -11.30
N THR A 66 3.43 -8.30 -10.98
CA THR A 66 4.61 -8.76 -11.71
C THR A 66 4.16 -9.36 -13.04
N ASP A 67 5.10 -9.68 -13.92
CA ASP A 67 4.78 -10.30 -15.21
C ASP A 67 3.96 -11.58 -15.02
N LEU A 68 2.67 -11.47 -15.30
CA LEU A 68 1.71 -12.56 -15.27
C LEU A 68 1.39 -12.98 -16.70
N SER A 69 1.16 -14.29 -16.89
CA SER A 69 0.54 -14.75 -18.14
C SER A 69 -0.89 -14.20 -18.24
N VAL A 70 -1.38 -14.00 -19.47
CA VAL A 70 -2.72 -13.46 -19.74
C VAL A 70 -3.83 -14.21 -18.97
N SER A 71 -3.72 -15.53 -18.85
CA SER A 71 -4.68 -16.34 -18.10
C SER A 71 -4.64 -16.05 -16.60
N ARG A 72 -3.44 -15.89 -16.01
CA ARG A 72 -3.29 -15.56 -14.58
C ARG A 72 -3.78 -14.14 -14.30
N THR A 73 -3.46 -13.17 -15.16
CA THR A 73 -3.95 -11.79 -15.03
C THR A 73 -5.47 -11.76 -14.97
N ARG A 74 -6.17 -12.48 -15.86
CA ARG A 74 -7.63 -12.55 -15.86
C ARG A 74 -8.20 -13.16 -14.57
N ASN A 75 -7.60 -14.24 -14.08
CA ASN A 75 -8.03 -14.89 -12.84
C ASN A 75 -7.85 -13.97 -11.63
N VAL A 76 -6.69 -13.33 -11.52
CA VAL A 76 -6.36 -12.39 -10.43
C VAL A 76 -7.28 -11.17 -10.47
N ALA A 77 -7.43 -10.54 -11.64
CA ALA A 77 -8.33 -9.39 -11.82
C ALA A 77 -9.78 -9.74 -11.46
N THR A 78 -10.26 -10.93 -11.84
CA THR A 78 -11.61 -11.40 -11.49
C THR A 78 -11.76 -11.58 -9.97
N ALA A 79 -10.77 -12.18 -9.31
CA ALA A 79 -10.80 -12.39 -7.86
C ALA A 79 -10.77 -11.06 -7.09
N LEU A 80 -9.95 -10.11 -7.55
CA LEU A 80 -9.84 -8.76 -7.00
C LEU A 80 -11.13 -7.96 -7.21
N HIS A 81 -11.72 -8.04 -8.40
CA HIS A 81 -13.00 -7.39 -8.70
C HIS A 81 -14.13 -7.83 -7.75
N ARG A 82 -14.21 -9.14 -7.47
CA ARG A 82 -15.18 -9.69 -6.50
C ARG A 82 -14.99 -9.16 -5.07
N ARG A 83 -13.81 -8.63 -4.77
CA ARG A 83 -13.47 -8.02 -3.47
C ARG A 83 -13.51 -6.49 -3.52
N GLY A 84 -14.09 -5.90 -4.56
CA GLY A 84 -14.26 -4.45 -4.69
C GLY A 84 -13.04 -3.69 -5.25
N TRP A 85 -11.96 -4.40 -5.60
CA TRP A 85 -10.82 -3.79 -6.28
C TRP A 85 -11.15 -3.52 -7.75
N GLN A 86 -10.59 -2.45 -8.30
CA GLN A 86 -10.76 -2.08 -9.70
C GLN A 86 -9.45 -2.29 -10.46
N PRO A 87 -9.46 -2.87 -11.67
CA PRO A 87 -8.25 -2.94 -12.48
C PRO A 87 -7.73 -1.54 -12.77
N ASP A 88 -6.42 -1.37 -12.79
CA ASP A 88 -5.83 -0.11 -13.24
C ASP A 88 -6.00 0.06 -14.76
N GLU A 89 -5.85 1.30 -15.24
CA GLU A 89 -6.05 1.69 -16.65
C GLU A 89 -5.16 0.91 -17.61
N ASP A 90 -3.94 0.56 -17.18
CA ASP A 90 -2.96 -0.23 -17.94
C ASP A 90 -3.11 -1.74 -17.74
N HIS A 91 -4.04 -2.18 -16.88
CA HIS A 91 -4.21 -3.57 -16.44
C HIS A 91 -2.96 -4.20 -15.81
N GLY A 92 -1.96 -3.40 -15.45
CA GLY A 92 -0.73 -3.81 -14.76
C GLY A 92 -0.92 -3.95 -13.25
N GLY A 93 -2.15 -3.80 -12.77
CA GLY A 93 -2.45 -3.85 -11.34
C GLY A 93 -3.94 -3.72 -11.03
N ALA A 94 -4.22 -3.53 -9.75
CA ALA A 94 -5.54 -3.21 -9.24
C ALA A 94 -5.47 -2.16 -8.14
N THR A 95 -6.54 -1.39 -7.99
CA THR A 95 -6.67 -0.33 -7.00
C THR A 95 -7.88 -0.53 -6.11
N LEU A 96 -7.78 -0.11 -4.85
CA LEU A 96 -8.89 -0.01 -3.92
C LEU A 96 -8.91 1.39 -3.33
N ARG A 97 -10.00 2.12 -3.58
CA ARG A 97 -10.17 3.49 -3.09
C ARG A 97 -10.76 3.46 -1.68
N GLN A 98 -10.10 4.16 -0.78
CA GLN A 98 -10.54 4.39 0.60
C GLN A 98 -10.93 5.86 0.73
N PRO A 99 -12.23 6.18 0.80
CA PRO A 99 -12.70 7.55 0.84
C PRO A 99 -12.20 8.29 2.09
N PRO A 100 -12.28 9.64 2.12
CA PRO A 100 -12.04 10.39 3.35
C PRO A 100 -12.93 9.87 4.48
N GLY A 101 -12.36 9.70 5.67
CA GLY A 101 -13.06 9.15 6.84
C GLY A 101 -12.89 7.65 7.06
N THR A 102 -12.37 6.87 6.10
CA THR A 102 -11.93 5.49 6.38
C THR A 102 -10.84 5.52 7.46
N THR A 103 -11.00 4.69 8.50
CA THR A 103 -10.00 4.63 9.59
C THR A 103 -8.68 4.07 9.08
N ALA A 104 -7.56 4.53 9.64
CA ALA A 104 -6.25 4.00 9.26
C ALA A 104 -6.12 2.49 9.56
N THR A 105 -6.77 2.03 10.64
CA THR A 105 -6.83 0.62 11.02
C THR A 105 -7.52 -0.24 9.96
N ASP A 106 -8.65 0.21 9.41
CA ASP A 106 -9.33 -0.52 8.32
C ASP A 106 -8.43 -0.65 7.10
N VAL A 107 -7.72 0.43 6.74
CA VAL A 107 -6.75 0.41 5.65
C VAL A 107 -5.59 -0.53 5.96
N ALA A 108 -5.08 -0.52 7.20
CA ALA A 108 -3.98 -1.40 7.61
C ALA A 108 -4.37 -2.89 7.52
N PHE A 109 -5.57 -3.27 7.95
CA PHE A 109 -6.06 -4.64 7.81
C PHE A 109 -6.19 -5.06 6.34
N GLU A 110 -6.71 -4.20 5.48
CA GLU A 110 -6.78 -4.47 4.03
C GLU A 110 -5.38 -4.67 3.42
N VAL A 111 -4.40 -3.85 3.82
CA VAL A 111 -3.03 -3.99 3.35
C VAL A 111 -2.38 -5.27 3.87
N LEU A 112 -2.52 -5.61 5.15
CA LEU A 112 -1.98 -6.86 5.72
C LEU A 112 -2.59 -8.09 5.05
N ALA A 113 -3.90 -8.06 4.77
CA ALA A 113 -4.55 -9.11 3.99
C ALA A 113 -4.00 -9.20 2.56
N ALA A 114 -3.67 -8.07 1.93
CA ALA A 114 -3.08 -8.01 0.61
C ALA A 114 -1.59 -8.41 0.58
N LEU A 115 -0.84 -8.23 1.67
CA LEU A 115 0.59 -8.56 1.73
C LEU A 115 0.86 -10.05 1.56
N GLY A 116 -0.08 -10.94 1.89
CA GLY A 116 0.01 -12.36 1.55
C GLY A 116 0.05 -12.64 0.03
N VAL A 117 -0.44 -11.71 -0.79
CA VAL A 117 -0.35 -11.76 -2.26
C VAL A 117 1.00 -11.21 -2.75
N ALA A 118 1.70 -10.44 -1.91
CA ALA A 118 2.99 -9.82 -2.20
C ALA A 118 4.19 -10.62 -1.68
N GLY A 119 4.00 -11.75 -0.98
CA GLY A 119 5.08 -12.58 -0.49
C GLY A 119 4.68 -13.46 0.70
N ALA A 120 5.64 -14.23 1.25
CA ALA A 120 5.37 -15.07 2.41
C ALA A 120 4.95 -14.22 3.63
N PRO A 121 3.97 -14.69 4.43
CA PRO A 121 3.40 -13.94 5.54
C PRO A 121 4.32 -13.80 6.75
N GLN A 122 5.55 -14.31 6.71
CA GLN A 122 6.51 -14.28 7.81
C GLN A 122 7.74 -13.43 7.52
N ASP A 123 7.89 -12.87 6.32
CA ASP A 123 9.04 -12.03 6.03
C ASP A 123 8.76 -10.58 6.44
N ALA A 124 9.76 -9.95 7.05
CA ALA A 124 9.76 -8.52 7.28
C ALA A 124 9.70 -7.75 5.95
N ARG A 125 8.89 -6.69 5.91
CA ARG A 125 8.69 -5.83 4.74
C ARG A 125 9.22 -4.44 5.04
N ARG A 126 9.92 -3.84 4.08
CA ARG A 126 10.35 -2.45 4.21
C ARG A 126 9.29 -1.53 3.64
N LEU A 127 9.00 -0.47 4.38
CA LEU A 127 8.13 0.62 3.97
C LEU A 127 8.98 1.83 3.66
N ARG A 128 8.67 2.48 2.54
CA ARG A 128 9.30 3.73 2.14
C ARG A 128 8.23 4.72 1.73
N ALA A 129 8.21 5.87 2.37
CA ALA A 129 7.35 6.97 1.95
C ALA A 129 8.10 7.89 0.98
N THR A 130 7.43 8.29 -0.09
CA THR A 130 7.95 9.26 -1.06
C THR A 130 6.89 10.30 -1.40
N ASP A 131 7.30 11.54 -1.61
CA ASP A 131 6.42 12.60 -2.13
C ASP A 131 6.20 12.48 -3.64
N ALA A 132 5.43 13.41 -4.22
CA ALA A 132 5.15 13.48 -5.65
C ALA A 132 6.39 13.71 -6.55
N THR A 133 7.50 14.18 -5.98
CA THR A 133 8.79 14.35 -6.69
C THR A 133 9.67 13.11 -6.62
N GLY A 134 9.29 12.11 -5.81
CA GLY A 134 10.05 10.90 -5.54
C GLY A 134 11.06 11.05 -4.40
N ALA A 135 11.07 12.18 -3.69
CA ALA A 135 11.94 12.37 -2.54
C ALA A 135 11.39 11.61 -1.32
N GLU A 136 12.28 11.05 -0.50
CA GLU A 136 11.89 10.24 0.65
C GLU A 136 11.34 11.13 1.78
N VAL A 137 10.18 10.73 2.32
CA VAL A 137 9.46 11.45 3.38
C VAL A 137 9.68 10.75 4.71
N ASP A 138 9.96 11.53 5.76
CA ASP A 138 10.09 11.01 7.12
C ASP A 138 8.68 10.83 7.72
N LEU A 139 8.26 9.58 7.90
CA LEU A 139 7.02 9.27 8.61
C LEU A 139 7.30 9.27 10.10
N ARG A 140 6.49 10.00 10.87
CA ARG A 140 6.54 9.96 12.33
C ARG A 140 5.72 8.74 12.77
N VAL A 141 6.41 7.61 12.86
CA VAL A 141 5.91 6.33 13.39
C VAL A 141 6.55 6.17 14.77
#